data_AF-K9WGM6-F1
#
_entry.id   AF-K9WGM6-F1
#
_cell.length_a   1.000
_cell.length_b   1.000
_cell.length_c   1.000
_cell.angle_alpha   90.00
_cell.angle_beta   90.00
_cell.angle_gamma   90.00
#
_symmetry.space_group_name_H-M   'P 1'
#
loop_
_entity.id
_entity.type
_entity.pdbx_description
1 polymer ?
#
loop_
_entity_poly.entity_id
_entity_poly.type
_entity_poly.pdbx_seq_one_letter_code
_entity_poly.pdbx_strand_id
1 'polypeptide(L)'
;MYLVTGATGQIGRRVVRLLRERELPVRAFVRLSSRYGELESRGAELFIGDLQEERDIQKACKGVQYIISTHGSGRGNAQTLDYRANIELIDQAKEHGVQHFVFISVMGSDRGYEDAPVFKAKRAVEKYLEASGINYTILRPSGLASNLIPLAEQFRQSGIYLLNGDGKNRTSIVSTDDLAQMAVDSITVEGARNQSFAVGGPDVLKREDIPRIFSRIFNRDPIIINPPLFVFDGIRNAFGFVNPQTRKGLGTLRTLLANEFFCTSEEIAKLESVYNFKLESLESFLRRYLGT
;
A
#
# COMPACT_ATOMS: atom_id res chain seq x y z
N MET A 1 20.62 -6.81 8.20
CA MET A 1 20.36 -5.55 7.45
C MET A 1 19.05 -5.69 6.69
N TYR A 2 18.13 -4.75 6.85
CA TYR A 2 16.86 -4.67 6.13
C TYR A 2 16.97 -3.69 4.95
N LEU A 3 16.45 -4.03 3.78
CA LEU A 3 16.25 -3.09 2.68
C LEU A 3 14.77 -2.74 2.55
N VAL A 4 14.43 -1.46 2.65
CA VAL A 4 13.06 -0.97 2.44
C VAL A 4 13.02 -0.14 1.16
N THR A 5 12.27 -0.61 0.17
CA THR A 5 11.98 0.17 -1.04
C THR A 5 10.66 0.89 -0.91
N GLY A 6 10.53 2.08 -1.53
CA GLY A 6 9.39 2.95 -1.28
C GLY A 6 9.43 3.57 0.12
N ALA A 7 10.62 3.70 0.71
CA ALA A 7 10.84 4.11 2.10
C ALA A 7 10.26 5.49 2.46
N THR A 8 10.07 6.39 1.49
CA THR A 8 9.45 7.71 1.72
C THR A 8 7.92 7.70 1.55
N GLY A 9 7.35 6.57 1.14
CA GLY A 9 5.91 6.36 0.96
C GLY A 9 5.15 6.29 2.28
N GLN A 10 3.83 6.12 2.21
CA GLN A 10 2.97 6.02 3.39
C GLN A 10 3.33 4.81 4.27
N ILE A 11 3.58 3.65 3.65
CA ILE A 11 3.92 2.41 4.37
C ILE A 11 5.42 2.40 4.71
N GLY A 12 6.29 2.62 3.71
CA GLY A 12 7.74 2.53 3.89
C GLY A 12 8.30 3.38 5.03
N ARG A 13 7.78 4.61 5.25
CA ARG A 13 8.26 5.46 6.35
C ARG A 13 7.96 4.88 7.72
N ARG A 14 6.80 4.21 7.85
CA ARG A 14 6.36 3.56 9.09
C ARG A 14 7.16 2.30 9.33
N VAL A 15 7.45 1.53 8.28
CA VAL A 15 8.34 0.38 8.34
C VAL A 15 9.74 0.80 8.81
N VAL A 16 10.34 1.84 8.19
CA VAL A 16 11.64 2.36 8.62
C VAL A 16 11.60 2.82 10.08
N ARG A 17 10.56 3.58 10.47
CA ARG A 17 10.36 4.00 11.86
C ARG A 17 10.36 2.81 12.82
N LEU A 18 9.52 1.81 12.58
CA LEU A 18 9.39 0.62 13.43
C LEU A 18 10.70 -0.17 13.52
N LEU A 19 11.43 -0.33 12.40
CA LEU A 19 12.73 -1.00 12.40
C LEU A 19 13.75 -0.25 13.26
N ARG A 20 13.80 1.09 13.16
CA ARG A 20 14.70 1.93 13.95
C ARG A 20 14.33 1.98 15.43
N GLU A 21 13.04 2.00 15.76
CA GLU A 21 12.54 1.89 17.14
C GLU A 21 12.92 0.55 17.79
N ARG A 22 13.07 -0.51 17.00
CA ARG A 22 13.60 -1.81 17.42
C ARG A 22 15.12 -1.95 17.31
N GLU A 23 15.83 -0.84 17.06
CA GLU A 23 17.28 -0.78 16.88
C GLU A 23 17.81 -1.66 15.73
N LEU A 24 16.95 -2.05 14.79
CA LEU A 24 17.33 -2.89 13.66
C LEU A 24 17.98 -2.05 12.54
N PRO A 25 19.05 -2.56 11.91
CA PRO A 25 19.73 -1.85 10.82
C PRO A 25 18.87 -1.86 9.56
N VAL A 26 18.56 -0.68 9.02
CA VAL A 26 17.74 -0.51 7.82
C VAL A 26 18.42 0.41 6.82
N ARG A 27 18.49 -0.07 5.58
CA ARG A 27 18.78 0.68 4.37
C ARG A 27 17.48 1.13 3.73
N ALA A 28 17.26 2.43 3.69
CA ALA A 28 16.12 3.05 3.02
C ALA A 28 16.49 3.39 1.58
N PHE A 29 15.91 2.70 0.60
CA PHE A 29 16.06 3.04 -0.81
C PHE A 29 15.17 4.24 -1.12
N VAL A 30 15.80 5.36 -1.46
CA VAL A 30 15.13 6.63 -1.74
C VAL A 30 15.57 7.22 -3.06
N ARG A 31 14.68 8.01 -3.68
CA ARG A 31 15.03 8.84 -4.84
C ARG A 31 15.67 10.13 -4.36
N LEU A 32 16.58 10.70 -5.14
CA LEU A 32 17.21 12.00 -4.82
C LEU A 32 16.19 13.12 -4.58
N SER A 33 15.09 13.11 -5.33
CA SER A 33 13.99 14.10 -5.22
C SER A 33 13.01 13.83 -4.07
N SER A 34 13.14 12.71 -3.36
CA SER A 34 12.28 12.41 -2.21
C SER A 34 12.64 13.26 -1.00
N ARG A 35 11.66 13.50 -0.12
CA ARG A 35 11.91 14.05 1.21
C ARG A 35 12.22 12.90 2.18
N TYR A 36 13.50 12.68 2.48
CA TYR A 36 13.97 11.58 3.32
C TYR A 36 14.62 12.01 4.66
N GLY A 37 14.60 13.31 4.99
CA GLY A 37 15.22 13.83 6.22
C GLY A 37 14.68 13.19 7.52
N GLU A 38 13.39 12.82 7.55
CA GLU A 38 12.84 12.06 8.69
C GLU A 38 13.54 10.69 8.85
N LEU A 39 13.79 9.98 7.75
CA LEU A 39 14.41 8.65 7.77
C LEU A 39 15.85 8.74 8.27
N GLU A 40 16.59 9.74 7.80
CA GLU A 40 17.96 10.03 8.21
C GLU A 40 18.03 10.37 9.71
N SER A 41 17.14 11.25 10.19
CA SER A 41 17.08 11.63 11.61
C SER A 41 16.80 10.46 12.57
N ARG A 42 16.20 9.38 12.06
CA ARG A 42 15.94 8.12 12.80
C ARG A 42 17.11 7.13 12.71
N GLY A 43 18.19 7.49 12.02
CA GLY A 43 19.38 6.65 11.85
C GLY A 43 19.23 5.56 10.80
N ALA A 44 18.36 5.73 9.79
CA ALA A 44 18.34 4.85 8.64
C ALA A 44 19.54 5.12 7.72
N GLU A 45 20.17 4.07 7.20
CA GLU A 45 21.16 4.19 6.13
C GLU A 45 20.43 4.57 4.84
N LEU A 46 20.76 5.71 4.25
CA LEU A 46 20.15 6.12 2.98
C LEU A 46 20.89 5.49 1.80
N PHE A 47 20.15 4.81 0.94
CA PHE A 47 20.61 4.45 -0.39
C PHE A 47 19.88 5.32 -1.40
N ILE A 48 20.57 6.31 -1.96
CA ILE A 48 20.02 7.21 -2.97
C ILE A 48 20.22 6.58 -4.35
N GLY A 49 19.13 6.28 -5.05
CA GLY A 49 19.16 5.71 -6.40
C GLY A 49 17.80 5.77 -7.09
N ASP A 50 17.68 5.12 -8.24
CA ASP A 50 16.40 4.94 -8.95
C ASP A 50 16.06 3.46 -9.12
N LEU A 51 14.85 3.08 -8.69
CA LEU A 51 14.30 1.73 -8.91
C LEU A 51 14.00 1.44 -10.38
N GLN A 52 14.19 2.39 -11.29
CA GLN A 52 14.18 2.16 -12.74
C GLN A 52 15.55 1.68 -13.25
N GLU A 53 16.61 1.89 -12.49
CA GLU A 53 17.97 1.52 -12.83
C GLU A 53 18.34 0.19 -12.16
N GLU A 54 18.64 -0.83 -12.96
CA GLU A 54 19.01 -2.17 -12.47
C GLU A 54 20.25 -2.14 -11.57
N ARG A 55 21.26 -1.36 -11.99
CA ARG A 55 22.52 -1.19 -11.25
C ARG A 55 22.32 -0.65 -9.83
N ASP A 56 21.32 0.21 -9.64
CA ASP A 56 21.02 0.78 -8.33
C ASP A 56 20.34 -0.26 -7.43
N ILE A 57 19.45 -1.09 -7.99
CA ILE A 57 18.86 -2.22 -7.26
C ILE A 57 19.94 -3.22 -6.83
N GLN A 58 20.82 -3.63 -7.75
CA GLN A 58 21.94 -4.53 -7.46
C GLN A 58 22.83 -4.00 -6.33
N LYS A 59 23.22 -2.72 -6.40
CA LYS A 59 24.03 -2.08 -5.34
C LYS A 59 23.29 -2.02 -4.02
N ALA A 60 22.00 -1.71 -4.02
CA ALA A 60 21.19 -1.62 -2.80
C ALA A 60 21.00 -2.97 -2.10
N CYS A 61 21.02 -4.08 -2.83
CA CYS A 61 20.86 -5.43 -2.29
C CYS A 61 22.12 -6.02 -1.63
N LYS A 62 23.30 -5.40 -1.81
CA LYS A 62 24.56 -5.90 -1.20
C LYS A 62 24.49 -5.94 0.32
N GLY A 63 24.75 -7.12 0.90
CA GLY A 63 24.76 -7.33 2.36
C GLY A 63 23.37 -7.29 3.02
N VAL A 64 22.30 -7.35 2.24
CA VAL A 64 20.92 -7.34 2.73
C VAL A 64 20.51 -8.75 3.15
N GLN A 65 19.82 -8.87 4.30
CA GLN A 65 19.29 -10.13 4.80
C GLN A 65 17.77 -10.22 4.63
N TYR A 66 17.07 -9.07 4.62
CA TYR A 66 15.62 -9.00 4.52
C TYR A 66 15.22 -7.86 3.58
N ILE A 67 14.23 -8.09 2.72
CA ILE A 67 13.68 -7.06 1.84
C ILE A 67 12.21 -6.83 2.18
N ILE A 68 11.82 -5.56 2.35
CA ILE A 68 10.42 -5.14 2.46
C ILE A 68 10.12 -4.20 1.29
N SER A 69 9.39 -4.71 0.29
CA SER A 69 9.03 -3.94 -0.89
C SER A 69 7.70 -3.23 -0.70
N THR A 70 7.77 -1.91 -0.49
CA THR A 70 6.59 -1.03 -0.29
C THR A 70 6.39 0.00 -1.40
N HIS A 71 7.23 -0.05 -2.44
CA HIS A 71 7.10 0.87 -3.57
C HIS A 71 5.93 0.50 -4.47
N GLY A 72 5.47 1.49 -5.22
CA GLY A 72 4.50 1.32 -6.29
C GLY A 72 4.64 2.48 -7.26
N SER A 73 4.11 2.33 -8.47
CA SER A 73 4.23 3.37 -9.50
C SER A 73 3.50 4.66 -9.13
N GLY A 74 2.42 4.59 -8.36
CA GLY A 74 1.55 5.74 -8.10
C GLY A 74 0.96 6.26 -9.42
N ARG A 75 1.47 7.40 -9.90
CA ARG A 75 1.14 7.97 -11.22
C ARG A 75 2.14 7.61 -12.33
N GLY A 76 3.20 6.88 -12.00
CA GLY A 76 4.24 6.45 -12.93
C GLY A 76 3.86 5.18 -13.71
N ASN A 77 4.86 4.53 -14.28
CA ASN A 77 4.67 3.33 -15.10
C ASN A 77 4.64 2.05 -14.24
N ALA A 78 3.48 1.38 -14.21
CA ALA A 78 3.30 0.11 -13.50
C ALA A 78 4.21 -1.02 -14.01
N GLN A 79 4.51 -1.08 -15.31
CA GLN A 79 5.41 -2.10 -15.86
C GLN A 79 6.83 -1.91 -15.33
N THR A 80 7.30 -0.67 -15.20
CA THR A 80 8.66 -0.38 -14.75
C THR A 80 8.80 -0.55 -13.24
N LEU A 81 7.87 0.01 -12.47
CA LEU A 81 7.97 0.08 -11.01
C LEU A 81 7.22 -1.05 -10.30
N ASP A 82 5.97 -1.35 -10.64
CA ASP A 82 5.23 -2.41 -9.96
C ASP A 82 5.66 -3.82 -10.41
N TYR A 83 6.10 -3.99 -11.66
CA TYR A 83 6.58 -5.29 -12.17
C TYR A 83 8.12 -5.37 -12.18
N ARG A 84 8.79 -4.75 -13.16
CA ARG A 84 10.22 -4.97 -13.45
C ARG A 84 11.12 -4.76 -12.22
N ALA A 85 10.96 -3.66 -11.50
CA ALA A 85 11.76 -3.38 -10.31
C ALA A 85 11.58 -4.43 -9.20
N ASN A 86 10.38 -4.98 -9.04
CA ASN A 86 10.14 -6.06 -8.06
C ASN A 86 10.71 -7.39 -8.53
N ILE A 87 10.62 -7.73 -9.83
CA ILE A 87 11.27 -8.93 -10.37
C ILE A 87 12.78 -8.89 -10.11
N GLU A 88 13.43 -7.76 -10.41
CA GLU A 88 14.86 -7.57 -10.15
C GLU A 88 15.19 -7.68 -8.65
N LEU A 89 14.37 -7.09 -7.77
CA LEU A 89 14.57 -7.24 -6.31
C LEU A 89 14.48 -8.71 -5.88
N ILE A 90 13.60 -9.50 -6.48
CA ILE A 90 13.46 -10.94 -6.19
C ILE A 90 14.68 -11.70 -6.72
N ASP A 91 15.16 -11.38 -7.91
CA ASP A 91 16.38 -12.00 -8.47
C ASP A 91 17.61 -11.69 -7.62
N GLN A 92 17.78 -10.43 -7.23
CA GLN A 92 18.85 -10.02 -6.32
C GLN A 92 18.72 -10.64 -4.93
N ALA A 93 17.50 -10.83 -4.44
CA ALA A 93 17.25 -11.55 -3.18
C ALA A 93 17.70 -13.02 -3.27
N LYS A 94 17.45 -13.69 -4.40
CA LYS A 94 17.93 -15.07 -4.63
C LYS A 94 19.44 -15.12 -4.67
N GLU A 95 20.05 -14.23 -5.45
CA GLU A 95 21.51 -14.17 -5.65
C GLU A 95 22.27 -13.93 -4.34
N HIS A 96 21.73 -13.06 -3.47
CA HIS A 96 22.38 -12.68 -2.21
C HIS A 96 21.91 -13.53 -1.00
N GLY A 97 21.06 -14.54 -1.21
CA GLY A 97 20.58 -15.40 -0.12
C GLY A 97 19.76 -14.66 0.93
N VAL A 98 18.90 -13.72 0.51
CA VAL A 98 17.97 -13.02 1.40
C VAL A 98 17.09 -14.05 2.13
N GLN A 99 17.00 -13.90 3.44
CA GLN A 99 16.34 -14.85 4.33
C GLN A 99 14.81 -14.74 4.26
N HIS A 100 14.28 -13.53 4.00
CA HIS A 100 12.85 -13.29 3.88
C HIS A 100 12.53 -12.07 3.01
N PHE A 101 11.51 -12.18 2.16
CA PHE A 101 11.03 -11.11 1.29
C PHE A 101 9.55 -10.79 1.58
N VAL A 102 9.28 -9.57 2.03
CA VAL A 102 7.91 -9.07 2.27
C VAL A 102 7.48 -8.18 1.11
N PHE A 103 6.36 -8.50 0.48
CA PHE A 103 5.82 -7.75 -0.67
C PHE A 103 4.46 -7.13 -0.36
N ILE A 104 4.36 -5.80 -0.52
CA ILE A 104 3.08 -5.10 -0.46
C ILE A 104 2.42 -5.11 -1.85
N SER A 105 1.47 -6.03 -2.01
CA SER A 105 0.66 -6.18 -3.20
C SER A 105 -0.63 -5.33 -3.11
N VAL A 106 -1.73 -5.81 -3.67
CA VAL A 106 -3.05 -5.17 -3.64
C VAL A 106 -4.14 -6.24 -3.58
N MET A 107 -5.19 -6.00 -2.80
CA MET A 107 -6.33 -6.91 -2.75
C MET A 107 -7.00 -7.02 -4.12
N GLY A 108 -7.35 -8.24 -4.52
CA GLY A 108 -8.00 -8.53 -5.79
C GLY A 108 -7.04 -8.56 -6.99
N SER A 109 -5.72 -8.55 -6.77
CA SER A 109 -4.70 -8.80 -7.82
C SER A 109 -4.96 -10.10 -8.59
N ASP A 110 -5.59 -11.08 -7.95
CA ASP A 110 -5.95 -12.40 -8.47
C ASP A 110 -7.30 -12.47 -9.21
N ARG A 111 -8.08 -11.38 -9.26
CA ARG A 111 -9.42 -11.36 -9.87
C ARG A 111 -9.43 -11.16 -11.40
N GLY A 112 -8.28 -11.08 -12.05
CA GLY A 112 -8.18 -11.06 -13.52
C GLY A 112 -8.65 -9.76 -14.18
N TYR A 113 -8.48 -8.61 -13.53
CA TYR A 113 -8.90 -7.32 -14.09
C TYR A 113 -8.07 -6.91 -15.33
N GLU A 114 -8.71 -6.91 -16.51
CA GLU A 114 -8.02 -6.66 -17.78
C GLU A 114 -7.48 -5.21 -17.94
N ASP A 115 -8.25 -4.22 -17.48
CA ASP A 115 -7.91 -2.79 -17.60
C ASP A 115 -7.16 -2.22 -16.37
N ALA A 116 -6.53 -3.08 -15.56
CA ALA A 116 -5.85 -2.69 -14.32
C ALA A 116 -4.35 -3.09 -14.36
N PRO A 117 -3.47 -2.31 -15.02
CA PRO A 117 -2.06 -2.65 -15.18
C PRO A 117 -1.30 -2.84 -13.87
N VAL A 118 -1.64 -2.10 -12.81
CA VAL A 118 -1.04 -2.28 -11.48
C VAL A 118 -1.42 -3.64 -10.88
N PHE A 119 -2.67 -4.07 -11.03
CA PHE A 119 -3.14 -5.37 -10.53
C PHE A 119 -2.45 -6.52 -11.28
N LYS A 120 -2.36 -6.41 -12.61
CA LYS A 120 -1.63 -7.37 -13.45
C LYS A 120 -0.16 -7.48 -13.07
N ALA A 121 0.53 -6.34 -12.93
CA ALA A 121 1.92 -6.26 -12.51
C ALA A 121 2.13 -6.93 -11.15
N LYS A 122 1.35 -6.53 -10.14
CA LYS A 122 1.44 -7.07 -8.79
C LYS A 122 1.15 -8.57 -8.75
N ARG A 123 0.14 -9.06 -9.49
CA ARG A 123 -0.16 -10.50 -9.55
C ARG A 123 0.96 -11.30 -10.20
N ALA A 124 1.62 -10.76 -11.23
CA ALA A 124 2.75 -11.41 -11.87
C ALA A 124 3.96 -11.48 -10.93
N VAL A 125 4.22 -10.42 -10.15
CA VAL A 125 5.26 -10.40 -9.11
C VAL A 125 4.95 -11.39 -7.99
N GLU A 126 3.70 -11.47 -7.52
CA GLU A 126 3.31 -12.47 -6.52
C GLU A 126 3.65 -13.89 -7.00
N LYS A 127 3.24 -14.26 -8.21
CA LYS A 127 3.55 -15.58 -8.78
C LYS A 127 5.05 -15.83 -8.90
N TYR A 128 5.82 -14.80 -9.29
CA TYR A 128 7.27 -14.91 -9.41
C TYR A 128 7.94 -15.12 -8.05
N LEU A 129 7.50 -14.37 -7.04
CA LEU A 129 7.97 -14.49 -5.65
C LEU A 129 7.60 -15.87 -5.07
N GLU A 130 6.36 -16.31 -5.26
CA GLU A 130 5.86 -17.62 -4.84
C GLU A 130 6.71 -18.77 -5.43
N ALA A 131 7.16 -18.63 -6.69
CA ALA A 131 8.01 -19.61 -7.37
C ALA A 131 9.52 -19.43 -7.14
N SER A 132 9.94 -18.38 -6.41
CA SER A 132 11.36 -17.98 -6.32
C SER A 132 12.21 -18.91 -5.44
N GLY A 133 11.58 -19.65 -4.51
CA GLY A 133 12.24 -20.42 -3.46
C GLY A 133 12.69 -19.59 -2.25
N ILE A 134 12.50 -18.27 -2.25
CA ILE A 134 12.77 -17.41 -1.09
C ILE A 134 11.61 -17.52 -0.10
N ASN A 135 11.90 -17.47 1.21
CA ASN A 135 10.83 -17.31 2.19
C ASN A 135 10.14 -15.97 1.97
N TYR A 136 8.81 -15.96 1.85
CA TYR A 136 8.11 -14.72 1.55
C TYR A 136 6.89 -14.48 2.42
N THR A 137 6.44 -13.24 2.43
CA THR A 137 5.08 -12.87 2.85
C THR A 137 4.52 -11.85 1.89
N ILE A 138 3.34 -12.12 1.34
CA ILE A 138 2.61 -11.18 0.48
C ILE A 138 1.46 -10.58 1.29
N LEU A 139 1.42 -9.27 1.40
CA LEU A 139 0.32 -8.53 2.04
C LEU A 139 -0.48 -7.79 0.97
N ARG A 140 -1.78 -8.09 0.86
CA ARG A 140 -2.69 -7.52 -0.13
C ARG A 140 -3.67 -6.55 0.55
N PRO A 141 -3.27 -5.28 0.79
CA PRO A 141 -4.16 -4.30 1.41
C PRO A 141 -5.39 -4.00 0.54
N SER A 142 -6.55 -3.86 1.17
CA SER A 142 -7.82 -3.45 0.57
C SER A 142 -7.97 -1.94 0.37
N GLY A 143 -7.23 -1.15 1.16
CA GLY A 143 -7.23 0.30 1.13
C GLY A 143 -6.48 0.86 2.34
N LEU A 144 -5.76 1.97 2.17
CA LEU A 144 -4.93 2.54 3.24
C LEU A 144 -5.66 3.68 3.94
N ALA A 145 -5.79 3.61 5.26
CA ALA A 145 -6.44 4.67 6.06
C ALA A 145 -5.75 6.03 5.89
N SER A 146 -4.44 6.07 5.67
CA SER A 146 -3.70 7.31 5.41
C SER A 146 -4.11 8.03 4.12
N ASN A 147 -4.75 7.36 3.16
CA ASN A 147 -5.34 8.01 1.99
C ASN A 147 -6.58 8.85 2.34
N LEU A 148 -7.22 8.59 3.48
CA LEU A 148 -8.38 9.34 3.95
C LEU A 148 -8.00 10.58 4.76
N ILE A 149 -6.75 10.72 5.22
CA ILE A 149 -6.32 11.90 6.00
C ILE A 149 -6.52 13.21 5.21
N PRO A 150 -6.06 13.36 3.95
CA PRO A 150 -6.28 14.60 3.20
C PRO A 150 -7.77 14.88 2.94
N LEU A 151 -8.57 13.84 2.74
CA LEU A 151 -10.02 13.94 2.55
C LEU A 151 -10.71 14.41 3.83
N ALA A 152 -10.31 13.87 4.99
CA ALA A 152 -10.79 14.28 6.30
C ALA A 152 -10.43 15.74 6.59
N GLU A 153 -9.22 16.17 6.26
CA GLU A 153 -8.79 17.57 6.40
C GLU A 153 -9.59 18.53 5.52
N GLN A 154 -9.85 18.16 4.26
CA GLN A 154 -10.72 18.95 3.38
C GLN A 154 -12.16 18.99 3.91
N PHE A 155 -12.66 17.86 4.42
CA PHE A 155 -13.97 17.77 5.02
C PHE A 155 -14.08 18.65 6.27
N ARG A 156 -13.06 18.67 7.13
CA ARG A 156 -13.00 19.54 8.33
C ARG A 156 -13.23 21.00 7.97
N GLN A 157 -12.66 21.46 6.85
CA GLN A 157 -12.76 22.84 6.39
C GLN A 157 -14.11 23.14 5.70
N SER A 158 -14.61 22.24 4.85
CA SER A 158 -15.73 22.51 3.95
C SER A 158 -17.06 21.85 4.36
N GLY A 159 -17.01 20.73 5.08
CA GLY A 159 -18.13 19.80 5.26
C GLY A 159 -18.46 18.96 4.03
N ILE A 160 -17.70 19.11 2.93
CA ILE A 160 -17.96 18.42 1.67
C ILE A 160 -17.18 17.12 1.62
N TYR A 161 -17.87 16.03 1.26
CA TYR A 161 -17.25 14.75 0.95
C TYR A 161 -17.57 14.34 -0.49
N LEU A 162 -16.53 14.17 -1.30
CA LEU A 162 -16.65 13.62 -2.66
C LEU A 162 -16.64 12.09 -2.59
N LEU A 163 -17.81 11.48 -2.77
CA LEU A 163 -17.94 10.04 -2.83
C LEU A 163 -17.55 9.57 -4.24
N ASN A 164 -16.52 8.74 -4.32
CA ASN A 164 -16.10 8.15 -5.59
C ASN A 164 -16.63 6.71 -5.72
N GLY A 165 -17.37 6.46 -6.80
CA GLY A 165 -17.95 5.15 -7.13
C GLY A 165 -19.31 4.90 -6.48
N ASP A 166 -19.70 3.63 -6.34
CA ASP A 166 -20.97 3.29 -5.70
C ASP A 166 -20.85 3.38 -4.17
N GLY A 167 -21.73 4.18 -3.54
CA GLY A 167 -21.78 4.34 -2.09
C GLY A 167 -22.11 3.05 -1.35
N LYS A 168 -22.80 2.11 -2.01
CA LYS A 168 -23.21 0.82 -1.43
C LYS A 168 -22.09 -0.22 -1.44
N ASN A 169 -21.05 -0.01 -2.24
CA ASN A 169 -19.91 -0.93 -2.28
C ASN A 169 -19.21 -0.99 -0.94
N ARG A 170 -18.88 -2.20 -0.50
CA ARG A 170 -18.15 -2.46 0.73
C ARG A 170 -16.66 -2.24 0.58
N THR A 171 -16.06 -1.75 1.66
CA THR A 171 -14.62 -1.63 1.83
C THR A 171 -14.23 -1.90 3.27
N SER A 172 -13.12 -2.59 3.48
CA SER A 172 -12.39 -2.54 4.75
C SER A 172 -11.15 -1.70 4.52
N ILE A 173 -10.81 -0.77 5.42
CA ILE A 173 -9.67 0.13 5.23
C ILE A 173 -8.68 -0.12 6.35
N VAL A 174 -7.48 -0.60 6.01
CA VAL A 174 -6.46 -0.97 7.00
C VAL A 174 -5.73 0.26 7.53
N SER A 175 -5.49 0.30 8.84
CA SER A 175 -4.53 1.23 9.43
C SER A 175 -3.17 1.07 8.75
N THR A 176 -2.59 2.18 8.32
CA THR A 176 -1.27 2.13 7.68
C THR A 176 -0.17 1.79 8.70
N ASP A 177 -0.43 2.00 10.00
CA ASP A 177 0.48 1.58 11.06
C ASP A 177 0.41 0.06 11.27
N ASP A 178 -0.78 -0.55 11.32
CA ASP A 178 -0.93 -2.01 11.42
C ASP A 178 -0.33 -2.73 10.21
N LEU A 179 -0.54 -2.21 9.00
CA LEU A 179 0.06 -2.80 7.80
C LEU A 179 1.59 -2.75 7.84
N ALA A 180 2.16 -1.65 8.35
CA ALA A 180 3.61 -1.54 8.52
C ALA A 180 4.13 -2.49 9.62
N GLN A 181 3.39 -2.63 10.72
CA GLN A 181 3.69 -3.57 11.80
C GLN A 181 3.68 -5.01 11.26
N MET A 182 2.62 -5.43 10.56
CA MET A 182 2.55 -6.74 9.89
C MET A 182 3.73 -6.95 8.94
N ALA A 183 4.10 -5.94 8.14
CA ALA A 183 5.22 -6.06 7.20
C ALA A 183 6.57 -6.29 7.89
N VAL A 184 6.79 -5.68 9.06
CA VAL A 184 8.01 -5.92 9.86
C VAL A 184 7.96 -7.27 10.55
N ASP A 185 6.83 -7.62 11.18
CA ASP A 185 6.67 -8.84 11.97
C ASP A 185 6.65 -10.10 11.10
N SER A 186 6.24 -9.98 9.84
CA SER A 186 6.23 -11.07 8.84
C SER A 186 7.57 -11.81 8.73
N ILE A 187 8.67 -11.13 9.06
CA ILE A 187 10.03 -11.67 8.97
C ILE A 187 10.33 -12.66 10.11
N THR A 188 9.66 -12.52 11.26
CA THR A 188 9.87 -13.36 12.45
C THR A 188 8.68 -14.26 12.79
N VAL A 189 7.49 -13.94 12.29
CA VAL A 189 6.28 -14.73 12.53
C VAL A 189 6.27 -15.95 11.60
N GLU A 190 6.47 -17.15 12.16
CA GLU A 190 6.44 -18.41 11.40
C GLU A 190 5.14 -18.60 10.60
N GLY A 191 4.00 -18.20 11.18
CA GLY A 191 2.70 -18.25 10.52
C GLY A 191 2.56 -17.33 9.29
N ALA A 192 3.51 -16.41 9.06
CA ALA A 192 3.54 -15.52 7.90
C ALA A 192 4.45 -16.06 6.78
N ARG A 193 5.24 -17.11 7.03
CA ARG A 193 6.20 -17.66 6.08
C ARG A 193 5.50 -18.38 4.93
N ASN A 194 5.86 -18.00 3.71
CA ASN A 194 5.27 -18.51 2.46
C ASN A 194 3.75 -18.35 2.42
N GLN A 195 3.24 -17.23 2.95
CA GLN A 195 1.81 -16.92 2.98
C GLN A 195 1.49 -15.66 2.19
N SER A 196 0.26 -15.64 1.67
CA SER A 196 -0.37 -14.48 1.05
C SER A 196 -1.62 -14.13 1.84
N PHE A 197 -1.70 -12.89 2.33
CA PHE A 197 -2.82 -12.42 3.14
C PHE A 197 -3.59 -11.32 2.44
N ALA A 198 -4.92 -11.44 2.41
CA ALA A 198 -5.80 -10.31 2.21
C ALA A 198 -5.78 -9.45 3.48
N VAL A 199 -5.56 -8.14 3.36
CA VAL A 199 -5.35 -7.25 4.52
C VAL A 199 -6.35 -6.09 4.50
N GLY A 200 -7.23 -6.07 5.50
CA GLY A 200 -8.24 -5.04 5.68
C GLY A 200 -8.23 -4.48 7.10
N GLY A 201 -8.95 -3.40 7.35
CA GLY A 201 -9.29 -2.99 8.70
C GLY A 201 -10.39 -3.87 9.31
N PRO A 202 -10.64 -3.78 10.62
CA PRO A 202 -11.63 -4.60 11.31
C PRO A 202 -13.08 -4.27 10.88
N ASP A 203 -13.30 -3.06 10.34
CA ASP A 203 -14.62 -2.58 9.94
C ASP A 203 -14.89 -2.85 8.45
N VAL A 204 -15.96 -3.58 8.16
CA VAL A 204 -16.53 -3.65 6.80
C VAL A 204 -17.55 -2.53 6.63
N LEU A 205 -17.13 -1.46 5.95
CA LEU A 205 -17.90 -0.23 5.77
C LEU A 205 -18.53 -0.20 4.38
N LYS A 206 -19.71 0.40 4.23
CA LYS A 206 -20.10 0.91 2.91
C LYS A 206 -19.36 2.23 2.67
N ARG A 207 -19.05 2.55 1.42
CA ARG A 207 -18.35 3.82 1.11
C ARG A 207 -19.10 5.05 1.57
N GLU A 208 -20.44 5.00 1.60
CA GLU A 208 -21.30 6.05 2.14
C GLU A 208 -21.22 6.21 3.67
N ASP A 209 -20.64 5.24 4.39
CA ASP A 209 -20.42 5.33 5.85
C ASP A 209 -19.16 6.13 6.21
N ILE A 210 -18.19 6.26 5.30
CA ILE A 210 -16.94 7.02 5.53
C ILE A 210 -17.22 8.49 5.91
N PRO A 211 -18.05 9.27 5.18
CA PRO A 211 -18.37 10.63 5.61
C PRO A 211 -19.08 10.71 6.96
N ARG A 212 -19.76 9.64 7.41
CA ARG A 212 -20.35 9.57 8.76
C ARG A 212 -19.28 9.42 9.84
N ILE A 213 -18.19 8.71 9.55
CA ILE A 213 -17.00 8.68 10.44
C ILE A 213 -16.43 10.09 10.57
N PHE A 214 -16.24 10.81 9.45
CA PHE A 214 -15.74 12.19 9.50
C PHE A 214 -16.68 13.11 10.28
N SER A 215 -18.00 12.93 10.09
CA SER A 215 -19.02 13.67 10.83
C SER A 215 -18.90 13.49 12.34
N ARG A 216 -18.69 12.26 12.83
CA ARG A 216 -18.45 11.97 14.25
C ARG A 216 -17.13 12.51 14.79
N ILE A 217 -16.09 12.57 13.95
CA ILE A 217 -14.78 13.11 14.33
C ILE A 217 -14.85 14.63 14.49
N PHE A 218 -15.49 15.32 13.55
CA PHE A 218 -15.48 16.78 13.48
C PHE A 218 -16.76 17.46 13.97
N ASN A 219 -17.74 16.68 14.44
CA ASN A 219 -19.07 17.15 14.83
C ASN A 219 -19.72 18.03 13.75
N ARG A 220 -19.74 17.54 12.50
CA ARG A 220 -20.22 18.29 11.33
C ARG A 220 -20.99 17.39 10.37
N ASP A 221 -22.17 17.83 9.95
CA ASP A 221 -22.97 17.06 8.99
C ASP A 221 -22.33 17.04 7.59
N PRO A 222 -22.30 15.87 6.92
CA PRO A 222 -21.65 15.74 5.63
C PRO A 222 -22.54 16.19 4.48
N ILE A 223 -22.01 17.09 3.64
CA ILE A 223 -22.55 17.36 2.31
C ILE A 223 -21.90 16.36 1.34
N ILE A 224 -22.61 15.28 1.01
CA ILE A 224 -22.11 14.22 0.15
C ILE A 224 -22.38 14.58 -1.31
N ILE A 225 -21.33 14.68 -2.12
CA ILE A 225 -21.41 14.85 -3.56
C ILE A 225 -20.94 13.54 -4.19
N ASN A 226 -21.83 12.83 -4.88
CA ASN A 226 -21.53 11.60 -5.60
C ASN A 226 -21.70 11.82 -7.11
N PRO A 227 -20.65 12.29 -7.82
CA PRO A 227 -20.73 12.42 -9.26
C PRO A 227 -20.85 11.04 -9.91
N PRO A 228 -21.76 10.84 -10.88
CA PRO A 228 -21.91 9.56 -11.56
C PRO A 228 -20.59 9.07 -12.16
N LEU A 229 -20.37 7.75 -12.18
CA LEU A 229 -19.15 7.13 -12.71
C LEU A 229 -18.84 7.54 -14.17
N PHE A 230 -19.86 7.83 -14.98
CA PHE A 230 -19.66 8.29 -16.36
C PHE A 230 -18.99 9.66 -16.46
N VAL A 231 -19.06 10.50 -15.41
CA VAL A 231 -18.32 11.78 -15.34
C VAL A 231 -16.82 11.50 -15.29
N PHE A 232 -16.39 10.49 -14.52
CA PHE A 232 -14.99 10.04 -14.50
C PHE A 232 -14.58 9.44 -15.85
N ASP A 233 -15.48 8.70 -16.52
CA ASP A 233 -15.22 8.16 -17.86
C ASP A 233 -15.10 9.27 -18.91
N GLY A 234 -15.89 10.33 -18.81
CA GLY A 234 -15.80 11.52 -19.65
C GLY A 234 -14.47 12.26 -19.48
N ILE A 235 -14.05 12.51 -18.23
CA ILE A 235 -12.72 13.05 -17.91
C ILE A 235 -11.63 12.13 -18.45
N ARG A 236 -11.76 10.80 -18.29
CA ARG A 236 -10.80 9.82 -18.81
C ARG A 236 -10.69 9.86 -20.32
N ASN A 237 -11.80 10.00 -21.04
CA ASN A 237 -11.78 10.05 -22.49
C ASN A 237 -11.20 11.39 -22.97
N ALA A 238 -11.55 12.51 -22.34
CA ALA A 238 -11.05 13.84 -22.70
C ALA A 238 -9.53 14.00 -22.44
N PHE A 239 -9.04 13.59 -21.26
CA PHE A 239 -7.61 13.67 -20.92
C PHE A 239 -6.78 12.48 -21.46
N GLY A 240 -7.43 11.37 -21.81
CA GLY A 240 -6.79 10.16 -22.32
C GLY A 240 -6.22 10.28 -23.74
N PHE A 241 -6.69 11.26 -24.53
CA PHE A 241 -6.12 11.57 -25.85
C PHE A 241 -4.72 12.19 -25.77
N VAL A 242 -4.32 12.74 -24.61
CA VAL A 242 -3.09 13.51 -24.47
C VAL A 242 -1.92 12.66 -23.94
N ASN A 243 -2.18 11.55 -23.23
CA ASN A 243 -1.12 10.65 -22.75
C ASN A 243 -1.59 9.21 -22.47
N PRO A 244 -1.00 8.18 -23.12
CA PRO A 244 -1.31 6.76 -22.89
C PRO A 244 -1.12 6.28 -21.43
N GLN A 245 -0.20 6.88 -20.68
CA GLN A 245 0.03 6.53 -19.26
C GLN A 245 -1.14 6.97 -18.38
N THR A 246 -1.71 8.15 -18.65
CA THR A 246 -2.89 8.67 -17.96
C THR A 246 -4.10 7.76 -18.17
N ARG A 247 -4.30 7.23 -19.39
CA ARG A 247 -5.38 6.27 -19.68
C ARG A 247 -5.24 4.98 -18.87
N LYS A 248 -4.01 4.45 -18.74
CA LYS A 248 -3.70 3.24 -17.94
C LYS A 248 -3.92 3.44 -16.43
N GLY A 249 -3.49 4.57 -15.89
CA GLY A 249 -3.73 4.92 -14.48
C GLY A 249 -5.22 5.07 -14.17
N LEU A 250 -5.99 5.67 -15.09
CA LEU A 250 -7.44 5.83 -14.95
C LEU A 250 -8.21 4.51 -15.08
N GLY A 251 -7.69 3.53 -15.81
CA GLY A 251 -8.22 2.15 -15.82
C GLY A 251 -8.17 1.51 -14.44
N THR A 252 -7.01 1.60 -13.77
CA THR A 252 -6.85 1.09 -12.39
C THR A 252 -7.78 1.81 -11.41
N LEU A 253 -7.90 3.14 -11.52
CA LEU A 253 -8.83 3.91 -10.69
C LEU A 253 -10.27 3.47 -10.91
N ARG A 254 -10.71 3.30 -12.16
CA ARG A 254 -12.05 2.79 -12.48
C ARG A 254 -12.29 1.42 -11.85
N THR A 255 -11.34 0.50 -11.94
CA THR A 255 -11.44 -0.83 -11.31
C THR A 255 -11.64 -0.72 -9.80
N LEU A 256 -10.87 0.16 -9.13
CA LEU A 256 -11.04 0.43 -7.71
C LEU A 256 -12.44 0.98 -7.40
N LEU A 257 -12.94 1.92 -8.21
CA LEU A 257 -14.25 2.53 -7.99
C LEU A 257 -15.41 1.57 -8.28
N ALA A 258 -15.27 0.65 -9.22
CA ALA A 258 -16.34 -0.24 -9.64
C ALA A 258 -16.50 -1.51 -8.79
N ASN A 259 -15.49 -1.89 -8.00
CA ASN A 259 -15.46 -3.17 -7.28
C ASN A 259 -15.42 -3.00 -5.75
N GLU A 260 -15.83 -4.05 -5.02
CA GLU A 260 -15.71 -4.13 -3.57
C GLU A 260 -14.36 -4.73 -3.16
N PHE A 261 -13.74 -4.15 -2.13
CA PHE A 261 -12.46 -4.60 -1.56
C PHE A 261 -12.57 -4.61 -0.05
N PHE A 262 -12.95 -5.76 0.50
CA PHE A 262 -13.09 -5.95 1.94
C PHE A 262 -12.59 -7.34 2.33
N CYS A 263 -12.15 -7.48 3.58
CA CYS A 263 -11.87 -8.77 4.21
C CYS A 263 -13.12 -9.31 4.91
N THR A 264 -13.29 -10.63 4.89
CA THR A 264 -14.28 -11.31 5.74
C THR A 264 -13.83 -11.29 7.21
N SER A 265 -14.77 -11.51 8.14
CA SER A 265 -14.45 -11.63 9.56
C SER A 265 -13.44 -12.76 9.86
N GLU A 266 -13.47 -13.84 9.07
CA GLU A 266 -12.52 -14.96 9.18
C GLU A 266 -11.12 -14.55 8.73
N GLU A 267 -10.98 -13.80 7.64
CA GLU A 267 -9.70 -13.27 7.18
C GLU A 267 -9.09 -12.30 8.20
N ILE A 268 -9.91 -11.44 8.80
CA ILE A 268 -9.50 -10.55 9.89
C ILE A 268 -9.06 -11.36 11.11
N ALA A 269 -9.87 -12.32 11.58
CA ALA A 269 -9.52 -13.16 12.72
C ALA A 269 -8.23 -13.96 12.49
N LYS A 270 -8.00 -14.44 11.25
CA LYS A 270 -6.76 -15.10 10.86
C LYS A 270 -5.57 -14.15 10.98
N LEU A 271 -5.67 -12.92 10.47
CA LEU A 271 -4.61 -11.92 10.60
C LEU A 271 -4.28 -11.61 12.05
N GLU A 272 -5.30 -11.31 12.86
CA GLU A 272 -5.12 -10.98 14.27
C GLU A 272 -4.48 -12.15 15.05
N SER A 273 -4.84 -13.39 14.70
CA SER A 273 -4.24 -14.60 15.27
C SER A 273 -2.77 -14.77 14.86
N VAL A 274 -2.46 -14.62 13.57
CA VAL A 274 -1.09 -14.79 13.04
C VAL A 274 -0.14 -13.74 13.61
N TYR A 275 -0.54 -12.47 13.66
CA TYR A 275 0.31 -11.37 14.11
C TYR A 275 0.16 -11.05 15.60
N ASN A 276 -0.77 -11.70 16.29
CA ASN A 276 -1.01 -11.55 17.73
C ASN A 276 -1.31 -10.10 18.17
N PHE A 277 -2.11 -9.37 17.38
CA PHE A 277 -2.64 -8.06 17.78
C PHE A 277 -4.00 -7.79 17.14
N LYS A 278 -4.79 -6.90 17.74
CA LYS A 278 -6.09 -6.46 17.22
C LYS A 278 -5.91 -5.30 16.24
N LEU A 279 -6.57 -5.39 15.09
CA LEU A 279 -6.46 -4.35 14.07
C LEU A 279 -7.16 -3.06 14.53
N GLU A 280 -6.53 -1.92 14.28
CA GLU A 280 -7.02 -0.58 14.59
C GLU A 280 -8.19 -0.23 13.65
N SER A 281 -9.29 0.24 14.23
CA SER A 281 -10.45 0.72 13.46
C SER A 281 -10.10 1.97 12.66
N LEU A 282 -10.85 2.20 11.57
CA LEU A 282 -10.60 3.39 10.74
C LEU A 282 -10.82 4.69 11.53
N GLU A 283 -11.85 4.73 12.38
CA GLU A 283 -12.13 5.91 13.20
C GLU A 283 -11.03 6.18 14.23
N SER A 284 -10.52 5.13 14.90
CA SER A 284 -9.40 5.26 15.85
C SER A 284 -8.15 5.82 15.17
N PHE A 285 -7.80 5.25 14.01
CA PHE A 285 -6.66 5.74 13.22
C PHE A 285 -6.83 7.22 12.87
N LEU A 286 -7.98 7.63 12.34
CA LEU A 286 -8.21 9.01 11.91
C LEU A 286 -8.14 9.99 13.10
N ARG A 287 -8.77 9.67 14.24
CA ARG A 287 -8.73 10.50 15.45
C ARG A 287 -7.30 10.79 15.90
N ARG A 288 -6.48 9.75 15.94
CA ARG A 288 -5.08 9.82 16.35
C ARG A 288 -4.21 10.68 15.42
N TYR A 289 -4.48 10.66 14.11
CA TYR A 289 -3.75 11.47 13.13
C TYR A 289 -4.26 12.90 12.98
N LEU A 290 -5.54 13.15 13.25
CA LEU A 290 -6.16 14.46 13.10
C LEU A 290 -6.12 15.28 14.41
N GLY A 291 -5.71 14.66 15.53
CA GLY A 291 -5.57 15.32 16.83
C GLY A 291 -6.92 15.65 17.47
N THR A 292 -7.90 14.75 17.32
CA THR A 292 -9.32 14.94 17.66
C THR A 292 -9.88 13.78 18.46
#